data_AF-A0A7X9FPR9-F1
#
_entry.id   AF-A0A7X9FPR9-F1
#
_cell.length_a   1.000
_cell.length_b   1.000
_cell.length_c   1.000
_cell.angle_alpha   90.00
_cell.angle_beta   90.00
_cell.angle_gamma   90.00
#
_symmetry.space_group_name_H-M   'P 1'
#
loop_
_entity.id
_entity.type
_entity.pdbx_description
1 polymer ?
#
loop_
_entity_poly.entity_id
_entity_poly.type
_entity_poly.pdbx_seq_one_letter_code
_entity_poly.pdbx_strand_id
1 'polypeptide(L)'
;MVIDTLAAKYVDGFEGTEGLAPNLGRLAREEVVFKNAFSTAPWTRPAIASMLSGRLPADHGIERIKSRFRPNVKSIAEEFHLGLNSSHGINSSFSWESSY
;
A
#
# COMPACT_ATOMS: atom_id res chain seq x y z
N MET A 1 0.88 3.76 -7.02
CA MET A 1 -0.57 3.97 -6.83
C MET A 1 -1.10 2.87 -5.92
N VAL A 2 -2.02 3.17 -5.01
CA VAL A 2 -2.68 2.19 -4.12
C VAL A 2 -4.19 2.45 -4.16
N ILE A 3 -5.00 1.40 -4.21
CA ILE A 3 -6.46 1.48 -4.22
C ILE A 3 -6.98 0.72 -2.99
N ASP A 4 -7.72 1.40 -2.12
CA ASP A 4 -8.27 0.80 -0.91
C ASP A 4 -9.40 -0.18 -1.24
N THR A 5 -9.46 -1.31 -0.53
CA THR A 5 -10.49 -2.38 -0.67
C THR A 5 -10.62 -3.07 -2.03
N LEU A 6 -9.71 -2.84 -2.99
CA LEU A 6 -9.78 -3.47 -4.31
C LEU A 6 -9.59 -5.00 -4.21
N ALA A 7 -10.45 -5.75 -4.91
CA ALA A 7 -10.29 -7.18 -5.09
C ALA A 7 -9.91 -7.53 -6.53
N ALA A 8 -9.09 -8.56 -6.69
CA ALA A 8 -8.60 -9.13 -7.95
C ALA A 8 -9.70 -9.38 -9.00
N LYS A 9 -10.84 -9.93 -8.55
CA LYS A 9 -12.02 -10.20 -9.39
C LYS A 9 -12.71 -8.97 -9.99
N TYR A 10 -12.27 -7.76 -9.65
CA TYR A 10 -12.79 -6.52 -10.24
C TYR A 10 -11.84 -5.92 -11.29
N VAL A 11 -10.80 -6.66 -11.68
CA VAL A 11 -9.78 -6.19 -12.63
C VAL A 11 -9.78 -7.08 -13.88
N ASP A 12 -10.19 -6.51 -15.01
CA ASP A 12 -10.04 -7.12 -16.34
C ASP A 12 -8.59 -7.55 -16.59
N GLY A 13 -8.37 -8.67 -17.27
CA GLY A 13 -7.03 -9.23 -17.51
C GLY A 13 -6.37 -9.88 -16.30
N PHE A 14 -7.06 -9.95 -15.15
CA PHE A 14 -6.64 -10.71 -13.98
C PHE A 14 -7.65 -11.83 -13.66
N GLU A 15 -8.55 -11.61 -12.70
CA GLU A 15 -9.64 -12.54 -12.35
C GLU A 15 -11.03 -11.97 -12.66
N GLY A 16 -11.09 -10.71 -13.10
CA GLY A 16 -12.34 -9.99 -13.30
C GLY A 16 -12.96 -10.19 -14.67
N THR A 17 -14.23 -9.78 -14.77
CA THR A 17 -14.99 -9.76 -16.01
C THR A 17 -14.37 -8.78 -17.02
N GLU A 18 -14.37 -9.16 -18.29
CA GLU A 18 -13.93 -8.32 -19.40
C GLU A 18 -14.63 -6.94 -19.38
N GLY A 19 -13.86 -5.87 -19.60
CA GLY A 19 -14.36 -4.50 -19.61
C GLY A 19 -14.51 -3.85 -18.22
N LEU A 20 -14.37 -4.59 -17.12
CA LEU A 20 -14.39 -4.01 -15.78
C LEU A 20 -13.01 -3.44 -15.39
N ALA A 21 -12.98 -2.18 -14.92
CA ALA A 21 -11.75 -1.43 -14.65
C ALA A 21 -10.76 -1.43 -15.83
N PRO A 22 -11.15 -0.94 -17.03
CA PRO A 22 -10.42 -1.15 -18.28
C PRO A 22 -9.01 -0.52 -18.29
N ASN A 23 -8.82 0.61 -17.59
CA ASN A 23 -7.49 1.23 -17.46
C ASN A 23 -6.52 0.36 -16.63
N LEU A 24 -7.05 -0.32 -15.60
CA LEU A 24 -6.24 -1.21 -14.78
C LEU A 24 -5.95 -2.52 -15.52
N GLY A 25 -6.92 -3.03 -16.28
CA GLY A 25 -6.70 -4.17 -17.17
C GLY A 25 -5.69 -3.89 -18.28
N ARG A 26 -5.66 -2.67 -18.83
CA ARG A 26 -4.62 -2.24 -19.76
C ARG A 26 -3.24 -2.26 -19.09
N LEU A 27 -3.11 -1.69 -17.90
CA LEU A 27 -1.86 -1.71 -17.14
C LEU A 27 -1.38 -3.15 -16.85
N ALA A 28 -2.30 -4.04 -16.46
CA ALA A 28 -1.99 -5.44 -16.20
C ALA A 28 -1.47 -6.21 -17.44
N ARG A 29 -1.84 -5.78 -18.65
CA ARG A 29 -1.35 -6.38 -19.92
C ARG A 29 0.02 -5.84 -20.35
N GLU A 30 0.38 -4.63 -19.92
CA GLU A 30 1.61 -3.95 -20.30
C GLU A 30 2.76 -4.15 -19.29
N GLU A 31 2.44 -4.57 -18.05
CA GLU A 31 3.38 -4.61 -16.92
C GLU A 31 3.58 -6.02 -16.33
N VAL A 32 4.52 -6.13 -15.39
CA VAL A 32 4.73 -7.36 -14.61
C VAL A 32 3.63 -7.51 -13.55
N VAL A 33 2.92 -8.64 -13.59
CA VAL A 33 1.81 -8.93 -12.67
C VAL A 33 2.17 -10.04 -11.68
N PHE A 34 2.05 -9.76 -10.39
CA PHE A 34 2.20 -10.74 -9.31
C PHE A 34 0.86 -11.44 -9.03
N LYS A 35 0.72 -12.70 -9.46
CA LYS A 35 -0.52 -13.48 -9.26
C LYS A 35 -0.75 -13.93 -7.82
N ASN A 36 0.30 -13.97 -7.02
CA ASN A 36 0.29 -14.44 -5.62
C ASN A 36 0.73 -13.33 -4.67
N ALA A 37 -0.01 -12.23 -4.65
CA ALA A 37 0.21 -11.11 -3.73
C ALA A 37 -0.96 -11.04 -2.74
N PHE A 38 -0.65 -11.14 -1.45
CA PHE A 38 -1.65 -11.19 -0.38
C PHE A 38 -1.52 -9.98 0.54
N SER A 39 -2.65 -9.46 1.02
CA SER A 39 -2.64 -8.42 2.06
C SER A 39 -2.08 -8.98 3.36
N THR A 40 -1.22 -8.23 4.04
CA THR A 40 -0.69 -8.59 5.36
C THR A 40 -1.74 -8.50 6.46
N ALA A 41 -2.85 -7.81 6.20
CA ALA A 41 -3.95 -7.65 7.14
C ALA A 41 -5.29 -7.36 6.43
N PRO A 42 -6.44 -7.77 7.00
CA PRO A 42 -7.77 -7.56 6.40
C PRO A 42 -8.32 -6.12 6.52
N TRP A 43 -7.49 -5.14 6.90
CA TRP A 43 -7.89 -3.81 7.30
C TRP A 43 -6.84 -2.79 6.88
N THR A 44 -7.31 -1.64 6.39
CA THR A 44 -6.51 -0.65 5.65
C THR A 44 -5.27 -0.20 6.41
N ARG A 45 -5.39 0.15 7.69
CA ARG A 45 -4.27 0.73 8.46
C ARG A 45 -3.06 -0.18 8.61
N PRO A 46 -3.18 -1.40 9.15
CA PRO A 46 -2.06 -2.32 9.20
C PRO A 46 -1.54 -2.69 7.81
N ALA A 47 -2.41 -2.90 6.82
CA ALA A 47 -1.97 -3.28 5.49
C ALA A 47 -1.10 -2.19 4.84
N ILE A 48 -1.53 -0.92 4.91
CA ILE A 48 -0.74 0.22 4.42
C ILE A 48 0.53 0.41 5.25
N ALA A 49 0.46 0.26 6.58
CA ALA A 49 1.64 0.35 7.45
C ALA A 49 2.68 -0.73 7.11
N SER A 50 2.25 -1.96 6.81
CA SER A 50 3.13 -3.02 6.33
C SER A 50 3.74 -2.69 4.97
N MET A 51 2.92 -2.19 4.03
CA MET A 51 3.37 -1.78 2.69
C MET A 51 4.45 -0.69 2.75
N LEU A 52 4.29 0.28 3.65
CA LEU A 52 5.23 1.39 3.80
C LEU A 52 6.48 1.01 4.60
N SER A 53 6.43 0.04 5.51
CA SER A 53 7.58 -0.32 6.35
C SER A 53 8.30 -1.59 5.90
N GLY A 54 7.71 -2.39 5.02
CA GLY A 54 8.19 -3.73 4.68
C GLY A 54 8.14 -4.74 5.85
N ARG A 55 7.33 -4.46 6.88
CA ARG A 55 7.21 -5.27 8.10
C ARG A 55 5.80 -5.83 8.27
N LEU A 56 5.64 -6.90 9.04
CA LEU A 56 4.32 -7.42 9.38
C LEU A 56 3.66 -6.61 10.52
N PRO A 57 2.32 -6.70 10.70
CA PRO A 57 1.62 -6.01 11.78
C PRO A 57 2.20 -6.24 13.17
N ALA A 58 2.60 -7.48 13.47
CA ALA A 58 3.24 -7.86 14.73
C ALA A 58 4.60 -7.19 14.95
N ASP A 59 5.30 -6.80 13.89
CA ASP A 59 6.61 -6.16 13.95
C ASP A 59 6.48 -4.63 14.06
N HIS A 60 5.61 -4.03 13.23
CA HIS A 60 5.45 -2.58 13.20
C HIS A 60 4.45 -2.02 14.22
N GLY A 61 3.62 -2.87 14.84
CA GLY A 61 2.76 -2.54 15.97
C GLY A 61 1.46 -1.80 15.64
N ILE A 62 1.11 -1.65 14.35
CA ILE A 62 -0.17 -1.04 13.94
C ILE A 62 -1.24 -2.12 13.95
N GLU A 63 -1.76 -2.43 15.13
CA GLU A 63 -2.76 -3.49 15.34
C GLU A 63 -4.08 -2.96 15.92
N ARG A 64 -4.21 -1.63 16.11
CA ARG A 64 -5.42 -0.99 16.64
C ARG A 64 -5.60 0.40 16.03
N ILE A 65 -6.79 0.96 16.16
CA ILE A 65 -7.15 2.30 15.67
C ILE A 65 -6.26 3.41 16.28
N LYS A 66 -5.68 3.23 17.46
CA LYS A 66 -4.80 4.27 18.06
C LYS A 66 -3.33 3.89 18.06
N SER A 67 -2.96 2.80 17.39
CA SER A 67 -1.56 2.38 17.30
C SER A 67 -0.72 3.35 16.46
N ARG A 68 0.54 3.48 16.84
CA ARG A 68 1.61 4.17 16.10
C ARG A 68 2.71 3.16 15.78
N PHE A 69 3.59 3.48 14.84
CA PHE A 69 4.75 2.63 14.57
C PHE A 69 5.57 2.46 15.85
N ARG A 70 6.17 1.28 16.01
CA ARG A 70 7.19 1.08 17.06
C ARG A 70 8.37 2.02 16.80
N PRO A 71 9.08 2.49 17.84
CA PRO A 71 10.09 3.55 17.72
C PRO A 71 11.20 3.32 16.68
N ASN A 72 11.53 2.05 16.40
CA ASN A 72 12.62 1.67 15.49
C ASN A 72 12.15 1.26 14.09
N VAL A 73 10.86 1.42 13.79
CA VAL A 73 10.32 1.06 12.48
C VAL A 73 10.19 2.32 11.64
N LYS A 74 10.99 2.38 10.58
CA LYS A 74 10.93 3.42 9.57
C LYS A 74 9.99 3.00 8.43
N SER A 75 9.33 3.98 7.88
CA SER A 75 8.65 3.90 6.60
C SER A 75 9.65 4.13 5.45
N ILE A 76 9.27 3.70 4.26
CA ILE A 76 10.03 3.90 3.03
C ILE A 76 10.22 5.39 2.70
N ALA A 77 9.30 6.26 3.12
CA ALA A 77 9.44 7.71 2.98
C ALA A 77 10.59 8.25 3.84
N GLU A 78 10.70 7.76 5.08
CA GLU A 78 11.82 8.12 5.98
C GLU A 78 13.14 7.57 5.45
N GLU A 79 13.16 6.37 4.86
CA GLU A 79 14.35 5.82 4.22
C GLU A 79 14.77 6.63 2.97
N PHE A 80 13.83 7.05 2.12
CA PHE A 80 14.13 7.86 0.94
C PHE A 80 14.57 9.29 1.27
N HIS A 81 14.03 9.87 2.34
CA HIS A 81 14.46 11.18 2.82
C HIS A 81 15.94 11.18 3.24
N LEU A 82 16.41 10.07 3.84
CA LEU A 82 17.83 9.89 4.16
C LEU A 82 18.72 9.76 2.92
N GLY A 83 18.13 9.49 1.74
CA GLY A 83 18.81 9.30 0.45
C GLY A 83 18.71 10.47 -0.54
N LEU A 84 18.35 11.68 -0.08
CA LEU A 84 18.25 12.92 -0.89
C LEU A 84 17.08 13.01 -1.90
N ASN A 85 16.02 12.21 -1.75
CA ASN A 85 14.80 12.33 -2.56
C ASN A 85 13.61 12.80 -1.69
N SER A 86 12.85 13.79 -2.18
CA SER A 86 11.63 14.24 -1.51
C SER A 86 10.49 13.24 -1.75
N SER A 87 9.80 12.86 -0.67
CA SER A 87 8.66 11.93 -0.71
C SER A 87 7.36 12.67 -0.41
N HIS A 88 6.36 12.53 -1.27
CA HIS A 88 5.02 13.12 -1.08
C HIS A 88 3.96 12.00 -1.12
N GLY A 89 3.05 12.00 -0.14
CA GLY A 89 1.95 11.01 -0.06
C GLY A 89 0.59 11.69 0.08
N ILE A 90 -0.41 11.20 -0.66
CA ILE A 90 -1.80 11.67 -0.60
C ILE A 90 -2.69 10.45 -0.38
N ASN A 91 -3.47 10.42 0.71
CA ASN A 91 -4.39 9.32 1.03
C ASN A 91 -5.70 9.87 1.62
N SER A 92 -6.84 9.25 1.30
CA SER A 92 -8.18 9.67 1.74
C SER A 92 -8.47 9.46 3.24
N SER A 93 -7.69 8.63 3.91
CA SER A 93 -7.80 8.28 5.33
C SER A 93 -6.62 8.79 6.18
N PHE A 94 -5.59 9.34 5.55
CA PHE A 94 -4.36 9.80 6.18
C PHE A 94 -3.82 11.03 5.45
N SER A 95 -3.82 12.19 6.12
CA SER A 95 -2.88 13.26 5.80
C SER A 95 -1.58 12.96 6.53
N TRP A 96 -0.52 12.67 5.79
CA TRP A 96 0.85 12.70 6.31
C TRP A 96 1.58 13.78 5.54
N GLU A 97 1.67 14.96 6.16
CA GLU A 97 2.70 15.93 5.76
C GLU A 97 3.98 15.53 6.49
N SER A 98 5.05 15.29 5.74
CA SER A 98 6.39 15.34 6.31
C SER A 98 6.67 16.80 6.64
N SER A 99 6.37 17.23 7.86
CA SER A 99 6.90 18.49 8.37
C SER A 99 8.30 18.24 8.93
N TYR A 100 9.30 18.28 8.05
CA TYR A 100 10.68 18.69 8.39
C TYR A 100 11.32 19.35 7.17
#